data_AF-A0A0V0QH19-F1
#
_entry.id   AF-A0A0V0QH19-F1
#
_cell.length_a   1.000
_cell.length_b   1.000
_cell.length_c   1.000
_cell.angle_alpha   90.00
_cell.angle_beta   90.00
_cell.angle_gamma   90.00
#
_symmetry.space_group_name_H-M   'P 1'
#
loop_
_entity.id
_entity.type
_entity.pdbx_description
1 polymer ?
#
loop_
_entity_poly.entity_id
_entity_poly.type
_entity_poly.pdbx_seq_one_letter_code
_entity_poly.pdbx_strand_id
1 'polypeptide(L)'
;MKHPQKISKILFGVGNPGSKYSKNRHNIGKIFAAYLGKQNNQNFRPSSVAGDHIVFKNSKDQFVAVYQSPSYMNLSGVPFKIAMKQCQITNPEDILIMHDDLDTKIGKAKVKVGGSPEGHNGLKSVISQIGTQNFLRLKIGVSRPESHEPKVVAQYVLSDFLKEEFEILQNQSFPKAVEVLKQRDCFTILLILTFIVLPYTYFYSEERSSDYDIDLDYTESDANEKIISAIKNTVYFVLIFLVMLVIGLSLRPKQKTDLKRGQEVEWVKQLFDVDNVGEQAIHFCLAIIASFGTIFWIIYGSYGLGILPWMLIKGKKSLEQEKTELQNDLTEIKLKFKFIQQKYSKSHTKISKSDQKILAQLRKKERIITAKNSRIVEIQDNTSELVQKLVKIFTPFRQMIGIGLLGLSILIFWSLLLTSADRFMNSECGLTCGYIVGQKNLFNPIDSFLVYRFH
;
A
#
# COMPACT_ATOMS: atom_id res chain seq x y z
N MET A 1 -44.36 16.70 -21.41
CA MET A 1 -43.30 17.70 -21.15
C MET A 1 -42.02 16.93 -20.83
N LYS A 2 -40.94 17.10 -21.61
CA LYS A 2 -39.65 16.43 -21.30
C LYS A 2 -39.05 17.14 -20.09
N HIS A 3 -38.96 16.45 -18.94
CA HIS A 3 -38.19 16.96 -17.81
C HIS A 3 -36.77 17.34 -18.27
N PRO A 4 -36.24 18.51 -17.89
CA PRO A 4 -34.86 18.85 -18.20
C PRO A 4 -33.93 17.77 -17.64
N GLN A 5 -33.10 17.19 -18.51
CA GLN A 5 -32.16 16.14 -18.10
C GLN A 5 -31.18 16.74 -17.09
N LYS A 6 -31.18 16.22 -15.86
CA LYS A 6 -30.26 16.66 -14.82
C LYS A 6 -28.84 16.24 -15.19
N ILE A 7 -28.01 17.21 -15.56
CA ILE A 7 -26.59 16.98 -15.83
C ILE A 7 -25.89 16.73 -14.49
N SER A 8 -25.19 15.61 -14.37
CA SER A 8 -24.42 15.26 -13.17
C SER A 8 -22.99 15.76 -13.22
N LYS A 9 -22.42 15.97 -14.41
CA LYS A 9 -21.03 16.42 -14.56
C LYS A 9 -20.85 17.24 -15.83
N ILE A 10 -20.06 18.31 -15.75
CA ILE A 10 -19.65 19.12 -16.90
C ILE A 10 -18.15 18.92 -17.18
N LEU A 11 -17.84 18.56 -18.42
CA LEU A 11 -16.49 18.46 -18.97
C LEU A 11 -16.29 19.64 -19.92
N PHE A 12 -15.25 20.45 -19.71
CA PHE A 12 -15.03 21.64 -20.52
C PHE A 12 -13.62 21.63 -21.12
N GLY A 13 -13.54 21.54 -22.45
CA GLY A 13 -12.29 21.61 -23.19
C GLY A 13 -11.89 23.06 -23.48
N VAL A 14 -10.82 23.53 -22.84
CA VAL A 14 -10.25 24.86 -23.14
C VAL A 14 -9.44 24.80 -24.44
N GLY A 15 -9.38 25.94 -25.13
CA GLY A 15 -8.69 26.06 -26.41
C GLY A 15 -9.16 27.30 -27.18
N ASN A 16 -8.36 27.75 -28.14
CA ASN A 16 -8.67 28.88 -29.00
C ASN A 16 -9.70 28.52 -30.10
N PRO A 17 -10.48 29.50 -30.61
CA PRO A 17 -11.44 29.31 -31.69
C PRO A 17 -10.82 29.54 -33.06
N GLY A 18 -11.34 28.88 -34.09
CA GLY A 18 -10.91 29.02 -35.48
C GLY A 18 -10.03 27.87 -35.98
N SER A 19 -10.08 27.62 -37.29
CA SER A 19 -9.42 26.49 -37.95
C SER A 19 -7.91 26.47 -37.76
N LYS A 20 -7.28 27.66 -37.73
CA LYS A 20 -5.83 27.83 -37.52
C LYS A 20 -5.30 27.34 -36.17
N TYR A 21 -6.19 27.12 -35.18
CA TYR A 21 -5.83 26.59 -33.87
C TYR A 21 -6.24 25.13 -33.68
N SER A 22 -6.88 24.51 -34.67
CA SER A 22 -7.58 23.23 -34.50
C SER A 22 -6.66 22.04 -34.14
N LYS A 23 -5.36 22.15 -34.43
CA LYS A 23 -4.36 21.09 -34.21
C LYS A 23 -3.25 21.48 -33.24
N ASN A 24 -3.36 22.64 -32.62
CA ASN A 24 -2.31 23.20 -31.78
C ASN A 24 -2.30 22.51 -30.42
N ARG A 25 -1.13 22.45 -29.79
CA ARG A 25 -0.96 21.83 -28.47
C ARG A 25 -1.94 22.39 -27.43
N HIS A 26 -2.15 23.70 -27.43
CA HIS A 26 -3.07 24.40 -26.53
C HIS A 26 -4.56 24.09 -26.77
N ASN A 27 -4.90 23.41 -27.86
CA ASN A 27 -6.26 23.01 -28.18
C ASN A 27 -6.53 21.54 -27.84
N ILE A 28 -5.61 20.84 -27.19
CA ILE A 28 -5.77 19.42 -26.86
C ILE A 28 -7.03 19.12 -26.03
N GLY A 29 -7.47 20.06 -25.17
CA GLY A 29 -8.74 19.95 -24.45
C GLY A 29 -9.96 19.87 -25.38
N LYS A 30 -9.99 20.70 -26.43
CA LYS A 30 -11.03 20.67 -27.47
C LYS A 30 -10.90 19.43 -28.37
N ILE A 31 -9.68 19.05 -28.73
CA ILE A 31 -9.40 17.85 -29.53
C ILE A 31 -9.91 16.60 -28.79
N PHE A 32 -9.62 16.49 -27.49
CA PHE A 32 -10.11 15.39 -26.68
C PHE A 32 -11.63 15.42 -26.49
N ALA A 33 -12.25 16.60 -26.35
CA ALA A 33 -13.71 16.71 -26.36
C ALA A 33 -14.34 16.16 -27.67
N ALA A 34 -13.71 16.42 -28.83
CA ALA A 34 -14.15 15.86 -30.10
C ALA A 34 -13.96 14.33 -30.16
N TYR A 35 -12.86 13.81 -29.58
CA TYR A 35 -12.65 12.37 -29.43
C TYR A 35 -13.76 11.72 -28.58
N LEU A 36 -14.17 12.35 -27.48
CA LEU A 36 -15.30 11.88 -26.66
C LEU A 36 -16.63 11.86 -27.45
N GLY A 37 -16.88 12.86 -28.30
CA GLY A 37 -18.05 12.87 -29.19
C GLY A 37 -18.07 11.70 -30.15
N LYS A 38 -16.94 11.44 -30.81
CA LYS A 38 -16.79 10.27 -31.71
C LYS A 38 -16.99 8.95 -30.99
N GLN A 39 -16.36 8.78 -29.81
CA GLN A 39 -16.50 7.56 -28.98
C GLN A 39 -17.95 7.29 -28.57
N ASN A 40 -18.76 8.33 -28.36
CA ASN A 40 -20.16 8.20 -27.96
C ASN A 40 -21.15 8.27 -29.15
N ASN A 41 -20.65 8.30 -30.39
CA ASN A 41 -21.46 8.48 -31.61
C ASN A 41 -22.40 9.71 -31.52
N GLN A 42 -21.92 10.81 -30.97
CA GLN A 42 -22.66 12.06 -30.81
C GLN A 42 -22.02 13.19 -31.64
N ASN A 43 -22.88 13.96 -32.33
CA ASN A 43 -22.48 15.20 -32.98
C ASN A 43 -22.67 16.38 -32.02
N PHE A 44 -21.70 17.29 -32.01
CA PHE A 44 -21.75 18.51 -31.23
C PHE A 44 -22.90 19.41 -31.70
N ARG A 45 -23.71 19.87 -30.74
CA ARG A 45 -24.76 20.87 -30.96
C ARG A 45 -24.13 22.26 -30.94
N PRO A 46 -24.28 23.06 -32.00
CA PRO A 46 -23.68 24.39 -32.06
C PRO A 46 -24.18 25.31 -30.94
N SER A 47 -23.27 26.06 -30.32
CA SER A 47 -23.61 27.11 -29.36
C SER A 47 -22.49 28.15 -29.29
N SER A 48 -22.78 29.34 -29.82
CA SER A 48 -21.81 30.45 -29.85
C SER A 48 -21.50 31.03 -28.47
N VAL A 49 -22.41 30.87 -27.51
CA VAL A 49 -22.33 31.52 -26.19
C VAL A 49 -21.60 30.65 -25.16
N ALA A 50 -22.04 29.39 -25.00
CA ALA A 50 -21.46 28.45 -24.02
C ALA A 50 -20.41 27.53 -24.66
N GLY A 51 -20.36 27.47 -25.98
CA GLY A 51 -19.55 26.51 -26.73
C GLY A 51 -20.36 25.33 -27.23
N ASP A 52 -19.94 24.78 -28.36
CA ASP A 52 -20.52 23.58 -28.93
C ASP A 52 -20.46 22.45 -27.90
N HIS A 53 -21.51 21.63 -27.82
CA HIS A 53 -21.61 20.61 -26.77
C HIS A 53 -22.30 19.32 -27.19
N ILE A 54 -22.01 18.26 -26.44
CA ILE A 54 -22.72 16.98 -26.47
C ILE A 54 -23.20 16.61 -25.07
N VAL A 55 -24.24 15.79 -24.99
CA VAL A 55 -24.72 15.21 -23.74
C VAL A 55 -24.91 13.71 -23.96
N PHE A 56 -24.31 12.89 -23.11
CA PHE A 56 -24.43 11.44 -23.16
C PHE A 56 -24.52 10.85 -21.74
N LYS A 57 -24.89 9.58 -21.64
CA LYS A 57 -24.92 8.84 -20.37
C LYS A 57 -23.60 8.11 -20.18
N ASN A 58 -22.98 8.26 -19.00
CA ASN A 58 -21.81 7.48 -18.64
C ASN A 58 -22.19 6.03 -18.27
N SER A 59 -21.20 5.19 -17.90
CA SER A 59 -21.43 3.80 -17.49
C SER A 59 -22.27 3.65 -16.21
N LYS A 60 -22.56 4.74 -15.50
CA LYS A 60 -23.41 4.80 -14.30
C LYS A 60 -24.80 5.37 -14.59
N ASP A 61 -25.18 5.46 -15.87
CA ASP A 61 -26.44 6.05 -16.33
C ASP A 61 -26.63 7.55 -16.01
N GLN A 62 -25.55 8.24 -15.64
CA GLN A 62 -25.57 9.67 -15.32
C GLN A 62 -25.34 10.51 -16.58
N PHE A 63 -26.09 11.61 -16.72
CA PHE A 63 -25.90 12.54 -17.82
C PHE A 63 -24.63 13.37 -17.62
N VAL A 64 -23.74 13.32 -18.61
CA VAL A 64 -22.50 14.09 -18.67
C VAL A 64 -22.57 15.03 -19.88
N ALA A 65 -22.30 16.32 -19.65
CA ALA A 65 -22.22 17.31 -20.71
C ALA A 65 -20.76 17.63 -21.03
N VAL A 66 -20.37 17.60 -22.30
CA VAL A 66 -19.03 17.95 -22.76
C VAL A 66 -19.13 19.17 -23.65
N TYR A 67 -18.38 20.23 -23.33
CA TYR A 67 -18.35 21.51 -24.05
C TYR A 67 -16.96 21.79 -24.62
N GLN A 68 -16.93 22.49 -25.75
CA GLN A 68 -15.72 23.06 -26.34
C GLN A 68 -15.74 24.58 -26.25
N SER A 69 -14.69 25.20 -25.70
CA SER A 69 -14.64 26.66 -25.57
C SER A 69 -14.80 27.36 -26.94
N PRO A 70 -15.74 28.32 -27.08
CA PRO A 70 -15.90 29.15 -28.26
C PRO A 70 -15.01 30.40 -28.24
N SER A 71 -14.34 30.70 -27.11
CA SER A 71 -13.56 31.93 -26.91
C SER A 71 -12.06 31.69 -26.95
N TYR A 72 -11.28 32.77 -27.10
CA TYR A 72 -9.83 32.72 -26.90
C TYR A 72 -9.46 32.21 -25.50
N MET A 73 -8.26 31.63 -25.41
CA MET A 73 -7.81 30.88 -24.25
C MET A 73 -7.92 31.68 -22.95
N ASN A 74 -7.43 32.91 -22.92
CA ASN A 74 -7.47 33.82 -21.77
C ASN A 74 -8.89 34.28 -21.37
N LEU A 75 -9.90 33.99 -22.19
CA LEU A 75 -11.32 34.32 -21.94
C LEU A 75 -12.19 33.08 -21.72
N SER A 76 -11.60 31.88 -21.65
CA SER A 76 -12.31 30.60 -21.54
C SER A 76 -13.24 30.49 -20.31
N GLY A 77 -13.02 31.28 -19.25
CA GLY A 77 -13.88 31.26 -18.07
C GLY A 77 -15.29 31.79 -18.29
N VAL A 78 -15.47 32.74 -19.22
CA VAL A 78 -16.77 33.37 -19.51
C VAL A 78 -17.76 32.34 -20.09
N PRO A 79 -17.46 31.64 -21.21
CA PRO A 79 -18.35 30.62 -21.74
C PRO A 79 -18.52 29.45 -20.77
N PHE A 80 -17.48 29.09 -20.00
CA PHE A 80 -17.57 28.05 -18.99
C PHE A 80 -18.61 28.35 -17.91
N LYS A 81 -18.61 29.58 -17.36
CA LYS A 81 -19.59 30.01 -16.36
C LYS A 81 -21.03 29.93 -16.89
N ILE A 82 -21.23 30.25 -18.16
CA ILE A 82 -22.53 30.15 -18.83
C ILE A 82 -22.94 28.67 -18.97
N ALA A 83 -22.02 27.81 -19.41
CA ALA A 83 -22.26 26.37 -19.53
C ALA A 83 -22.63 25.73 -18.18
N MET A 84 -21.97 26.12 -17.08
CA MET A 84 -22.32 25.69 -15.72
C MET A 84 -23.76 26.07 -15.36
N LYS A 85 -24.15 27.32 -15.63
CA LYS A 85 -25.51 27.82 -15.36
C LYS A 85 -26.55 27.05 -16.17
N GLN A 86 -26.28 26.76 -17.44
CA GLN A 86 -27.15 25.97 -18.30
C GLN A 86 -27.31 24.52 -17.79
N CYS A 87 -26.22 23.93 -17.30
CA CYS A 87 -26.22 22.57 -16.76
C CYS A 87 -26.68 22.48 -15.30
N GLN A 88 -26.97 23.61 -14.64
CA GLN A 88 -27.31 23.69 -13.20
C GLN A 88 -26.24 23.06 -12.29
N ILE A 89 -24.97 23.18 -12.67
CA ILE A 89 -23.84 22.68 -11.88
C ILE A 89 -23.42 23.73 -10.85
N THR A 90 -23.48 23.37 -9.57
CA THR A 90 -23.07 24.24 -8.46
C THR A 90 -21.85 23.72 -7.71
N ASN A 91 -21.64 22.40 -7.70
CA ASN A 91 -20.58 21.79 -6.91
C ASN A 91 -19.27 21.71 -7.71
N PRO A 92 -18.12 22.14 -7.15
CA PRO A 92 -16.84 22.07 -7.86
C PRO A 92 -16.39 20.65 -8.26
N GLU A 93 -16.83 19.62 -7.55
CA GLU A 93 -16.53 18.21 -7.84
C GLU A 93 -17.18 17.67 -9.12
N ASP A 94 -18.23 18.34 -9.59
CA ASP A 94 -18.95 18.03 -10.84
C ASP A 94 -18.36 18.76 -12.05
N ILE A 95 -17.27 19.50 -11.85
CA ILE A 95 -16.56 20.25 -12.89
C ILE A 95 -15.26 19.52 -13.24
N LEU A 96 -15.04 19.28 -14.53
CA LEU A 96 -13.77 18.80 -15.08
C LEU A 96 -13.29 19.67 -16.24
N ILE A 97 -12.16 20.35 -16.08
CA ILE A 97 -11.52 21.15 -17.14
C ILE A 97 -10.44 20.32 -17.84
N MET A 98 -10.54 20.18 -19.16
CA MET A 98 -9.60 19.41 -19.98
C MET A 98 -8.64 20.37 -20.68
N HIS A 99 -7.34 20.20 -20.46
CA HIS A 99 -6.32 21.15 -20.94
C HIS A 99 -4.97 20.46 -21.20
N ASP A 100 -4.05 21.18 -21.87
CA ASP A 100 -2.66 20.76 -22.07
C ASP A 100 -1.82 20.89 -20.80
N ASP A 101 -0.91 19.94 -20.63
CA ASP A 101 0.03 19.91 -19.51
C ASP A 101 1.46 19.71 -20.04
N LEU A 102 2.31 20.71 -19.81
CA LEU A 102 3.71 20.72 -20.28
C LEU A 102 4.58 19.72 -19.50
N ASP A 103 4.27 19.48 -18.23
CA ASP A 103 5.10 18.62 -17.37
C ASP A 103 4.76 17.13 -17.54
N THR A 104 3.65 16.82 -18.21
CA THR A 104 3.26 15.45 -18.58
C THR A 104 3.69 15.16 -20.01
N LYS A 105 4.40 14.03 -20.19
CA LYS A 105 4.82 13.56 -21.53
C LYS A 105 3.63 13.20 -22.40
N ILE A 106 3.75 13.43 -23.71
CA ILE A 106 2.83 12.88 -24.72
C ILE A 106 2.71 11.36 -24.54
N GLY A 107 1.48 10.83 -24.68
CA GLY A 107 1.13 9.43 -24.38
C GLY A 107 0.58 9.22 -22.97
N LYS A 108 0.63 10.23 -22.09
CA LYS A 108 0.12 10.16 -20.72
C LYS A 108 -0.98 11.19 -20.47
N ALA A 109 -1.89 10.83 -19.57
CA ALA A 109 -2.93 11.71 -19.05
C ALA A 109 -3.08 11.49 -17.55
N LYS A 110 -3.41 12.55 -16.81
CA LYS A 110 -3.63 12.52 -15.36
C LYS A 110 -4.86 13.34 -15.00
N VAL A 111 -5.53 12.97 -13.92
CA VAL A 111 -6.59 13.77 -13.31
C VAL A 111 -6.10 14.32 -11.99
N LYS A 112 -6.32 15.61 -11.76
CA LYS A 112 -5.94 16.32 -10.53
C LYS A 112 -7.14 17.11 -10.02
N VAL A 113 -7.33 17.20 -8.71
CA VAL A 113 -8.29 18.11 -8.07
C VAL A 113 -7.53 19.35 -7.65
N GLY A 114 -8.06 20.55 -7.84
CA GLY A 114 -7.39 21.72 -7.29
C GLY A 114 -6.16 22.16 -8.09
N GLY A 115 -5.21 22.79 -7.40
CA GLY A 115 -3.92 23.21 -7.94
C GLY A 115 -3.91 24.60 -8.61
N SER A 116 -2.73 25.21 -8.60
CA SER A 116 -2.48 26.46 -9.29
C SER A 116 -2.65 26.30 -10.81
N PRO A 117 -2.94 27.37 -11.56
CA PRO A 117 -3.04 27.29 -13.01
C PRO A 117 -1.70 27.07 -13.73
N GLU A 118 -0.56 27.04 -13.01
CA GLU A 118 0.77 26.71 -13.57
C GLU A 118 1.13 27.51 -14.84
N GLY A 119 0.70 28.77 -14.89
CA GLY A 119 0.90 29.65 -16.05
C GLY A 119 -0.15 29.53 -17.16
N HIS A 120 -1.01 28.51 -17.16
CA HIS A 120 -2.01 28.26 -18.20
C HIS A 120 -3.16 29.29 -18.18
N ASN A 121 -3.29 30.05 -19.26
CA ASN A 121 -4.23 31.19 -19.34
C ASN A 121 -5.71 30.79 -19.30
N GLY A 122 -6.08 29.63 -19.88
CA GLY A 122 -7.44 29.09 -19.79
C GLY A 122 -7.88 28.79 -18.35
N LEU A 123 -7.02 28.11 -17.58
CA LEU A 123 -7.25 27.84 -16.17
C LEU A 123 -7.34 29.12 -15.33
N LYS A 124 -6.45 30.10 -15.56
CA LYS A 124 -6.53 31.41 -14.90
C LYS A 124 -7.89 32.07 -15.14
N SER A 125 -8.36 32.06 -16.38
CA SER A 125 -9.66 32.61 -16.78
C SER A 125 -10.83 31.91 -16.09
N VAL A 126 -10.83 30.57 -16.08
CA VAL A 126 -11.86 29.76 -15.41
C VAL A 126 -11.91 30.06 -13.91
N ILE A 127 -10.77 29.99 -13.22
CA ILE A 127 -10.67 30.26 -11.78
C ILE A 127 -11.20 31.66 -11.45
N SER A 128 -10.81 32.67 -12.24
CA SER A 128 -11.26 34.05 -12.06
C SER A 128 -12.78 34.20 -12.19
N GLN A 129 -13.43 33.42 -13.04
CA GLN A 129 -14.88 33.54 -13.31
C GLN A 129 -15.76 32.80 -12.30
N ILE A 130 -15.29 31.68 -11.76
CA ILE A 130 -16.05 30.84 -10.82
C ILE A 130 -15.63 31.02 -9.36
N GLY A 131 -14.51 31.69 -9.09
CA GLY A 131 -14.06 32.03 -7.73
C GLY A 131 -13.48 30.86 -6.93
N THR A 132 -13.20 29.72 -7.58
CA THR A 132 -12.60 28.55 -6.94
C THR A 132 -11.61 27.86 -7.87
N GLN A 133 -10.60 27.23 -7.29
CA GLN A 133 -9.66 26.37 -7.99
C GLN A 133 -9.93 24.87 -7.75
N ASN A 134 -10.86 24.55 -6.85
CA ASN A 134 -11.13 23.20 -6.31
C ASN A 134 -12.00 22.34 -7.24
N PHE A 135 -11.73 22.39 -8.54
CA PHE A 135 -12.39 21.57 -9.55
C PHE A 135 -11.41 20.54 -10.12
N LEU A 136 -11.94 19.56 -10.85
CA LEU A 136 -11.09 18.56 -11.50
C LEU A 136 -10.43 19.11 -12.76
N ARG A 137 -9.20 18.69 -13.00
CA ARG A 137 -8.41 18.99 -14.19
C ARG A 137 -7.98 17.69 -14.82
N LEU A 138 -8.35 17.49 -16.08
CA LEU A 138 -7.75 16.46 -16.91
C LEU A 138 -6.56 17.08 -17.63
N LYS A 139 -5.38 16.73 -17.14
CA LYS A 139 -4.08 17.10 -17.68
C LYS A 139 -3.71 16.13 -18.78
N ILE A 140 -3.69 16.59 -20.03
CA ILE A 140 -3.27 15.77 -21.17
C ILE A 140 -1.87 16.21 -21.58
N GLY A 141 -0.92 15.27 -21.55
CA GLY A 141 0.49 15.58 -21.73
C GLY A 141 0.81 16.07 -23.14
N VAL A 142 1.47 17.22 -23.21
CA VAL A 142 2.01 17.79 -24.46
C VAL A 142 3.54 17.89 -24.45
N SER A 143 4.18 17.44 -23.37
CA SER A 143 5.62 17.62 -23.11
C SER A 143 6.04 19.10 -23.05
N ARG A 144 7.26 19.35 -22.56
CA ARG A 144 7.84 20.69 -22.46
C ARG A 144 8.94 20.84 -23.53
N PRO A 145 9.08 22.00 -24.19
CA PRO A 145 10.23 22.26 -25.05
C PRO A 145 11.52 22.34 -24.21
N GLU A 146 12.68 22.14 -24.83
CA GLU A 146 13.98 22.18 -24.14
C GLU A 146 14.25 23.52 -23.45
N SER A 147 13.87 24.63 -24.10
CA SER A 147 13.97 25.96 -23.50
C SER A 147 12.78 26.25 -22.57
N HIS A 148 13.09 26.73 -21.38
CA HIS A 148 12.12 27.17 -20.38
C HIS A 148 11.73 28.65 -20.52
N GLU A 149 12.21 29.34 -21.56
CA GLU A 149 11.89 30.75 -21.79
C GLU A 149 10.39 30.94 -22.07
N PRO A 150 9.72 31.93 -21.43
CA PRO A 150 8.27 32.11 -21.57
C PRO A 150 7.79 32.30 -23.02
N LYS A 151 8.58 32.99 -23.86
CA LYS A 151 8.24 33.22 -25.27
C LYS A 151 8.29 31.91 -26.07
N VAL A 152 9.29 31.08 -25.84
CA VAL A 152 9.45 29.78 -26.52
C VAL A 152 8.33 28.84 -26.10
N VAL A 153 8.02 28.78 -24.80
CA VAL A 153 6.90 27.96 -24.29
C VAL A 153 5.57 28.41 -24.89
N ALA A 154 5.32 29.73 -24.97
CA ALA A 154 4.10 30.27 -25.57
C ALA A 154 3.98 29.93 -27.07
N GLN A 155 5.08 30.00 -27.84
CA GLN A 155 5.11 29.59 -29.24
C GLN A 155 4.91 28.08 -29.39
N TYR A 156 5.52 27.28 -28.50
CA TYR A 156 5.40 25.83 -28.50
C TYR A 156 3.95 25.38 -28.27
N VAL A 157 3.24 25.92 -27.27
CA VAL A 157 1.84 25.52 -27.05
C VAL A 157 0.94 25.96 -28.21
N LEU A 158 1.31 27.03 -28.92
CA LEU A 158 0.60 27.51 -30.09
C LEU A 158 1.01 26.83 -31.40
N SER A 159 1.95 25.88 -31.40
CA SER A 159 2.30 25.12 -32.61
C SER A 159 1.48 23.83 -32.72
N ASP A 160 1.32 23.36 -33.96
CA ASP A 160 0.59 22.13 -34.28
C ASP A 160 1.35 20.89 -33.81
N PHE A 161 0.60 19.87 -33.41
CA PHE A 161 1.17 18.53 -33.22
C PHE A 161 1.76 18.01 -34.52
N LEU A 162 2.92 17.36 -34.41
CA LEU A 162 3.47 16.53 -35.47
C LEU A 162 2.56 15.32 -35.71
N LYS A 163 2.69 14.69 -36.87
CA LYS A 163 1.86 13.55 -37.25
C LYS A 163 2.05 12.39 -36.27
N GLU A 164 3.30 12.11 -35.91
CA GLU A 164 3.70 11.05 -35.00
C GLU A 164 3.18 11.31 -33.58
N GLU A 165 3.26 12.57 -33.12
CA GLU A 165 2.68 12.97 -31.83
C GLU A 165 1.17 12.76 -31.82
N PHE A 166 0.48 13.11 -32.91
CA PHE A 166 -0.97 12.96 -33.02
C PHE A 166 -1.41 11.49 -33.04
N GLU A 167 -0.60 10.61 -33.65
CA GLU A 167 -0.80 9.15 -33.57
C GLU A 167 -0.66 8.64 -32.12
N ILE A 168 0.35 9.11 -31.38
CA ILE A 168 0.49 8.79 -29.95
C ILE A 168 -0.69 9.33 -29.14
N LEU A 169 -1.20 10.53 -29.45
CA LEU A 169 -2.38 11.07 -28.78
C LEU A 169 -3.61 10.15 -28.95
N GLN A 170 -3.88 9.71 -30.18
CA GLN A 170 -5.04 8.86 -30.47
C GLN A 170 -4.90 7.46 -29.88
N ASN A 171 -3.71 6.85 -29.97
CA ASN A 171 -3.48 5.46 -29.60
C ASN A 171 -3.18 5.29 -28.10
N GLN A 172 -2.65 6.32 -27.43
CA GLN A 172 -2.21 6.23 -26.03
C GLN A 172 -2.85 7.28 -25.14
N SER A 173 -2.67 8.58 -25.43
CA SER A 173 -3.11 9.65 -24.51
C SER A 173 -4.62 9.65 -24.28
N PHE A 174 -5.43 9.57 -25.34
CA PHE A 174 -6.89 9.65 -25.24
C PHE A 174 -7.52 8.40 -24.60
N PRO A 175 -7.12 7.17 -24.95
CA PRO A 175 -7.54 5.98 -24.21
C PRO A 175 -7.18 6.06 -22.72
N LYS A 176 -5.95 6.49 -22.39
CA LYS A 176 -5.52 6.64 -21.00
C LYS A 176 -6.34 7.70 -20.26
N ALA A 177 -6.65 8.82 -20.91
CA ALA A 177 -7.51 9.85 -20.33
C ALA A 177 -8.92 9.30 -20.00
N VAL A 178 -9.51 8.50 -20.89
CA VAL A 178 -10.81 7.85 -20.63
C VAL A 178 -10.70 6.85 -19.48
N GLU A 179 -9.63 6.06 -19.41
CA GLU A 179 -9.38 5.10 -18.34
C GLU A 179 -9.30 5.79 -16.97
N VAL A 180 -8.52 6.87 -16.85
CA VAL A 180 -8.36 7.63 -15.61
C VAL A 180 -9.68 8.28 -15.17
N LEU A 181 -10.51 8.71 -16.12
CA LEU A 181 -11.86 9.22 -15.82
C LEU A 181 -12.80 8.14 -15.26
N LYS A 182 -12.60 6.86 -15.60
CA LYS A 182 -13.41 5.72 -15.13
C LYS A 182 -12.95 5.17 -13.76
N GLN A 183 -11.65 5.17 -13.47
CA GLN A 183 -11.08 4.46 -12.31
C GLN A 183 -11.29 5.12 -10.93
N ARG A 184 -11.76 6.37 -10.88
CA ARG A 184 -11.76 7.18 -9.63
C ARG A 184 -12.62 6.62 -8.50
N ASP A 185 -13.55 5.72 -8.78
CA ASP A 185 -14.53 5.23 -7.77
C ASP A 185 -14.10 3.96 -7.03
N CYS A 186 -13.02 3.29 -7.44
CA CYS A 186 -12.58 2.04 -6.80
C CYS A 186 -11.59 2.26 -5.64
N PHE A 187 -10.93 3.42 -5.56
CA PHE A 187 -9.83 3.61 -4.61
C PHE A 187 -10.29 3.73 -3.16
N THR A 188 -11.43 4.37 -2.90
CA THR A 188 -12.01 4.48 -1.55
C THR A 188 -12.36 3.10 -0.98
N ILE A 189 -12.91 2.22 -1.81
CA ILE A 189 -13.25 0.84 -1.41
C ILE A 189 -11.97 0.07 -1.08
N LEU A 190 -10.94 0.19 -1.90
CA LEU A 190 -9.65 -0.46 -1.66
C LEU A 190 -8.99 0.01 -0.36
N LEU A 191 -9.05 1.30 -0.05
CA LEU A 191 -8.53 1.85 1.21
C LEU A 191 -9.29 1.29 2.43
N ILE A 192 -10.63 1.22 2.37
CA ILE A 192 -11.44 0.63 3.45
C ILE A 192 -11.09 -0.85 3.63
N LEU A 193 -10.98 -1.61 2.53
CA LEU A 193 -10.62 -3.02 2.59
C LEU A 193 -9.23 -3.23 3.21
N THR A 194 -8.27 -2.39 2.85
CA THR A 194 -6.85 -2.55 3.23
C THR A 194 -6.57 -2.09 4.65
N PHE A 195 -7.14 -0.96 5.09
CA PHE A 195 -6.80 -0.35 6.38
C PHE A 195 -7.81 -0.63 7.49
N ILE A 196 -9.00 -1.11 7.15
CA ILE A 196 -10.05 -1.39 8.12
C ILE A 196 -10.38 -2.88 8.12
N VAL A 197 -10.87 -3.40 6.99
CA VAL A 197 -11.40 -4.78 6.93
C VAL A 197 -10.30 -5.82 7.16
N LEU A 198 -9.19 -5.75 6.42
CA LEU A 198 -8.10 -6.71 6.55
C LEU A 198 -7.51 -6.75 7.98
N PRO A 199 -7.09 -5.62 8.59
CA PRO A 199 -6.59 -5.62 9.96
C PRO A 199 -7.62 -6.10 10.97
N TYR A 200 -8.90 -5.70 10.84
CA TYR A 200 -9.98 -6.20 11.70
C TYR A 200 -10.11 -7.72 11.60
N THR A 201 -10.18 -8.27 10.38
CA THR A 201 -10.27 -9.72 10.19
C THR A 201 -9.06 -10.46 10.74
N TYR A 202 -7.86 -9.90 10.59
CA TYR A 202 -6.63 -10.47 11.15
C TYR A 202 -6.68 -10.49 12.68
N PHE A 203 -6.94 -9.34 13.34
CA PHE A 203 -7.00 -9.28 14.80
C PHE A 203 -8.13 -10.12 15.39
N TYR A 204 -9.28 -10.15 14.73
CA TYR A 204 -10.39 -11.02 15.10
C TYR A 204 -10.01 -12.51 14.97
N SER A 205 -9.24 -12.88 13.93
CA SER A 205 -8.79 -14.26 13.72
C SER A 205 -7.66 -14.68 14.67
N GLU A 206 -6.77 -13.78 15.06
CA GLU A 206 -5.68 -14.11 15.98
C GLU A 206 -6.19 -14.36 17.40
N GLU A 207 -7.22 -13.63 17.81
CA GLU A 207 -7.95 -13.89 19.06
C GLU A 207 -8.61 -15.28 19.04
N ARG A 208 -8.97 -15.81 17.85
CA ARG A 208 -9.48 -17.19 17.66
C ARG A 208 -8.37 -18.24 17.72
N SER A 209 -7.15 -17.92 17.31
CA SER A 209 -5.98 -18.80 17.35
C SER A 209 -5.62 -19.22 18.79
N SER A 210 -5.82 -18.32 19.75
CA SER A 210 -5.57 -18.57 21.18
C SER A 210 -6.58 -19.53 21.84
N ASP A 211 -7.66 -19.87 21.15
CA ASP A 211 -8.78 -20.69 21.66
C ASP A 211 -8.88 -22.08 20.99
N TYR A 212 -7.92 -22.47 20.14
CA TYR A 212 -7.90 -23.83 19.57
C TYR A 212 -7.63 -24.93 20.61
N ASP A 213 -7.36 -24.58 21.86
CA ASP A 213 -7.36 -25.50 22.99
C ASP A 213 -8.77 -25.65 23.58
N ILE A 214 -9.59 -26.47 22.92
CA ILE A 214 -10.75 -27.21 23.46
C ILE A 214 -11.58 -26.43 24.50
N ASP A 215 -12.54 -25.62 24.03
CA ASP A 215 -13.66 -25.18 24.87
C ASP A 215 -15.00 -25.56 24.22
N LEU A 216 -15.78 -26.32 24.99
CA LEU A 216 -17.13 -26.80 24.70
C LEU A 216 -18.19 -25.97 25.47
N ASP A 217 -17.87 -24.72 25.83
CA ASP A 217 -18.79 -23.84 26.56
C ASP A 217 -18.59 -22.37 26.10
N TYR A 218 -19.13 -22.05 24.92
CA TYR A 218 -19.17 -20.69 24.40
C TYR A 218 -20.28 -19.90 25.14
N THR A 219 -19.92 -18.87 25.89
CA THR A 219 -20.88 -17.91 26.46
C THR A 219 -20.91 -16.62 25.62
N GLU A 220 -22.11 -16.05 25.39
CA GLU A 220 -22.29 -14.82 24.57
C GLU A 220 -21.47 -13.60 25.07
N SER A 221 -21.14 -13.57 26.36
CA SER A 221 -20.28 -12.54 26.96
C SER A 221 -18.89 -12.45 26.33
N ASP A 222 -18.37 -13.59 25.86
CA ASP A 222 -16.99 -13.70 25.35
C ASP A 222 -16.87 -13.19 23.91
N ALA A 223 -17.95 -13.25 23.12
CA ALA A 223 -17.98 -12.74 21.74
C ALA A 223 -17.91 -11.21 21.69
N ASN A 224 -18.56 -10.52 22.64
CA ASN A 224 -18.56 -9.06 22.70
C ASN A 224 -17.18 -8.51 23.10
N GLU A 225 -16.49 -9.16 24.03
CA GLU A 225 -15.12 -8.78 24.41
C GLU A 225 -14.16 -8.94 23.23
N LYS A 226 -14.32 -10.01 22.43
CA LYS A 226 -13.53 -10.28 21.21
C LYS A 226 -13.73 -9.19 20.15
N ILE A 227 -14.97 -8.80 19.87
CA ILE A 227 -15.27 -7.73 18.90
C ILE A 227 -14.64 -6.40 19.36
N ILE A 228 -14.76 -6.07 20.64
CA ILE A 228 -14.21 -4.83 21.20
C ILE A 228 -12.67 -4.84 21.12
N SER A 229 -12.02 -5.97 21.44
CA SER A 229 -10.57 -6.14 21.31
C SER A 229 -10.10 -5.94 19.87
N ALA A 230 -10.74 -6.62 18.90
CA ALA A 230 -10.41 -6.50 17.49
C ALA A 230 -10.56 -5.07 16.98
N ILE A 231 -11.67 -4.39 17.30
CA ILE A 231 -11.90 -2.98 16.93
C ILE A 231 -10.81 -2.08 17.51
N LYS A 232 -10.49 -2.24 18.80
CA LYS A 232 -9.48 -1.43 19.49
C LYS A 232 -8.10 -1.59 18.81
N ASN A 233 -7.72 -2.83 18.46
CA ASN A 233 -6.46 -3.11 17.78
C ASN A 233 -6.43 -2.56 16.34
N THR A 234 -7.54 -2.64 15.60
CA THR A 234 -7.67 -2.00 14.29
C THR A 234 -7.53 -0.48 14.39
N VAL A 235 -8.11 0.17 15.40
CA VAL A 235 -7.97 1.62 15.63
C VAL A 235 -6.51 1.98 15.92
N TYR A 236 -5.81 1.22 16.76
CA TYR A 236 -4.39 1.46 16.99
C TYR A 236 -3.54 1.29 15.72
N PHE A 237 -3.84 0.28 14.90
CA PHE A 237 -3.17 0.09 13.61
C PHE A 237 -3.33 1.30 12.69
N VAL A 238 -4.56 1.81 12.54
CA VAL A 238 -4.85 3.00 11.72
C VAL A 238 -4.13 4.23 12.27
N LEU A 239 -4.11 4.42 13.60
CA LEU A 239 -3.39 5.53 14.24
C LEU A 239 -1.88 5.48 13.99
N ILE A 240 -1.26 4.30 14.14
CA ILE A 240 0.18 4.12 13.86
C ILE A 240 0.48 4.46 12.39
N PHE A 241 -0.36 3.99 11.46
CA PHE A 241 -0.19 4.28 10.05
C PHE A 241 -0.33 5.78 9.74
N LEU A 242 -1.31 6.46 10.34
CA LEU A 242 -1.47 7.92 10.21
C LEU A 242 -0.25 8.67 10.75
N VAL A 243 0.30 8.27 11.90
CA VAL A 243 1.52 8.86 12.46
C VAL A 243 2.70 8.65 11.50
N MET A 244 2.87 7.45 10.95
CA MET A 244 3.91 7.20 9.94
C MET A 244 3.76 8.09 8.70
N LEU A 245 2.53 8.29 8.23
CA LEU A 245 2.25 9.15 7.08
C LEU A 245 2.60 10.61 7.38
N VAL A 246 2.25 11.13 8.56
CA VAL A 246 2.62 12.48 9.00
C VAL A 246 4.14 12.65 9.11
N ILE A 247 4.84 11.64 9.65
CA ILE A 247 6.31 11.64 9.70
C ILE A 247 6.89 11.64 8.28
N GLY A 248 6.35 10.83 7.37
CA GLY A 248 6.77 10.81 5.96
C GLY A 248 6.49 12.11 5.21
N LEU A 249 5.41 12.81 5.54
CA LEU A 249 5.13 14.15 5.02
C LEU A 249 6.11 15.20 5.57
N SER A 250 6.63 14.99 6.78
CA SER A 250 7.53 15.92 7.50
C SER A 250 9.00 15.74 7.13
N LEU A 251 9.46 14.50 6.90
CA LEU A 251 10.85 14.19 6.55
C LEU A 251 11.07 14.33 5.04
N ARG A 252 11.22 15.57 4.56
CA ARG A 252 11.48 15.86 3.13
C ARG A 252 12.96 16.19 2.88
N PRO A 253 13.68 15.41 2.04
CA PRO A 253 15.00 15.83 1.59
C PRO A 253 14.84 16.98 0.57
N LYS A 254 15.41 18.16 0.90
CA LYS A 254 15.49 19.42 0.11
C LYS A 254 14.46 20.53 0.36
N GLN A 255 13.54 20.42 1.33
CA GLN A 255 12.65 21.55 1.63
C GLN A 255 13.31 22.55 2.60
N LYS A 256 13.83 23.66 2.08
CA LYS A 256 14.17 24.84 2.89
C LYS A 256 12.88 25.63 3.17
N THR A 257 12.13 25.23 4.20
CA THR A 257 11.03 26.04 4.73
C THR A 257 11.43 26.57 6.08
N ASP A 258 12.00 27.77 6.09
CA ASP A 258 12.18 28.51 7.34
C ASP A 258 10.80 28.92 7.87
N LEU A 259 10.45 28.43 9.05
CA LEU A 259 9.19 28.77 9.72
C LEU A 259 9.24 30.25 10.13
N LYS A 260 8.56 31.13 9.37
CA LYS A 260 8.40 32.53 9.77
C LYS A 260 7.31 32.63 10.85
N ARG A 261 7.67 33.23 11.99
CA ARG A 261 6.78 33.41 13.16
C ARG A 261 5.49 34.12 12.73
N GLY A 262 4.33 33.54 12.99
CA GLY A 262 3.02 34.06 12.58
C GLY A 262 2.43 33.48 11.28
N GLN A 263 3.13 32.57 10.58
CA GLN A 263 2.63 31.88 9.38
C GLN A 263 2.43 30.36 9.57
N GLU A 264 2.17 29.92 10.81
CA GLU A 264 2.04 28.51 11.18
C GLU A 264 0.92 27.79 10.41
N VAL A 265 -0.22 28.46 10.23
CA VAL A 265 -1.36 27.90 9.48
C VAL A 265 -1.04 27.73 7.99
N GLU A 266 -0.28 28.66 7.42
CA GLU A 266 0.13 28.61 6.01
C GLU A 266 1.18 27.52 5.79
N TRP A 267 2.08 27.34 6.77
CA TRP A 267 3.03 26.23 6.81
C TRP A 267 2.31 24.88 6.89
N VAL A 268 1.28 24.72 7.74
CA VAL A 268 0.47 23.49 7.81
C VAL A 268 -0.23 23.23 6.48
N LYS A 269 -0.80 24.25 5.83
CA LYS A 269 -1.42 24.11 4.51
C LYS A 269 -0.42 23.66 3.44
N GLN A 270 0.80 24.20 3.45
CA GLN A 270 1.88 23.78 2.55
C GLN A 270 2.41 22.37 2.88
N LEU A 271 2.34 21.94 4.14
CA LEU A 271 2.69 20.59 4.58
C LEU A 271 1.69 19.56 4.04
N PHE A 272 0.40 19.90 4.01
CA PHE A 272 -0.70 19.07 3.50
C PHE A 272 -1.09 19.35 2.05
N ASP A 273 -0.27 20.06 1.27
CA ASP A 273 -0.52 20.25 -0.16
C ASP A 273 -0.27 18.92 -0.92
N VAL A 274 -1.33 18.09 -0.99
CA VAL A 274 -1.33 16.69 -1.48
C VAL A 274 -0.92 16.57 -2.94
N ASP A 275 -0.99 17.68 -3.68
CA ASP A 275 -0.92 17.75 -5.13
C ASP A 275 0.38 17.22 -5.78
N ASN A 276 1.51 17.27 -5.07
CA ASN A 276 2.81 16.72 -5.51
C ASN A 276 3.56 15.97 -4.38
N VAL A 277 3.01 15.96 -3.17
CA VAL A 277 3.72 15.56 -1.94
C VAL A 277 3.29 14.17 -1.46
N GLY A 278 2.02 13.79 -1.69
CA GLY A 278 1.48 12.52 -1.20
C GLY A 278 2.25 11.31 -1.72
N GLU A 279 2.69 11.33 -2.98
CA GLU A 279 3.46 10.24 -3.59
C GLU A 279 4.78 9.99 -2.86
N GLN A 280 5.54 11.03 -2.50
CA GLN A 280 6.81 10.88 -1.79
C GLN A 280 6.63 10.36 -0.36
N ALA A 281 5.62 10.85 0.36
CA ALA A 281 5.31 10.35 1.71
C ALA A 281 4.83 8.91 1.70
N ILE A 282 4.06 8.50 0.68
CA ILE A 282 3.64 7.11 0.48
C ILE A 282 4.87 6.22 0.21
N HIS A 283 5.78 6.64 -0.68
CA HIS A 283 7.01 5.89 -0.95
C HIS A 283 7.89 5.75 0.30
N PHE A 284 7.99 6.78 1.13
CA PHE A 284 8.69 6.71 2.41
C PHE A 284 8.05 5.69 3.37
N CYS A 285 6.71 5.72 3.51
CA CYS A 285 5.99 4.76 4.35
C CYS A 285 6.18 3.32 3.85
N LEU A 286 6.08 3.11 2.54
CA LEU A 286 6.32 1.81 1.90
C LEU A 286 7.75 1.33 2.14
N ALA A 287 8.75 2.22 2.05
CA ALA A 287 10.14 1.88 2.29
C ALA A 287 10.39 1.47 3.74
N ILE A 288 9.79 2.15 4.72
CA ILE A 288 9.88 1.76 6.14
C ILE A 288 9.27 0.37 6.36
N ILE A 289 8.04 0.16 5.90
CA ILE A 289 7.33 -1.11 6.08
C ILE A 289 8.11 -2.25 5.40
N ALA A 290 8.60 -2.03 4.18
CA ALA A 290 9.42 -3.00 3.46
C ALA A 290 10.74 -3.28 4.19
N SER A 291 11.37 -2.27 4.78
CA SER A 291 12.61 -2.44 5.55
C SER A 291 12.38 -3.29 6.80
N PHE A 292 11.33 -3.00 7.57
CA PHE A 292 10.94 -3.84 8.72
C PHE A 292 10.58 -5.26 8.30
N GLY A 293 9.80 -5.41 7.23
CA GLY A 293 9.44 -6.72 6.68
C GLY A 293 10.67 -7.52 6.24
N THR A 294 11.65 -6.86 5.63
CA THR A 294 12.91 -7.49 5.21
C THR A 294 13.76 -7.89 6.41
N ILE A 295 13.87 -7.04 7.43
CA ILE A 295 14.58 -7.38 8.68
C ILE A 295 13.91 -8.58 9.35
N PHE A 296 12.58 -8.58 9.47
CA PHE A 296 11.84 -9.69 10.04
C PHE A 296 12.05 -10.98 9.24
N TRP A 297 11.98 -10.90 7.91
CA TRP A 297 12.21 -12.04 7.03
C TRP A 297 13.64 -12.57 7.14
N ILE A 298 14.65 -11.70 7.25
CA ILE A 298 16.04 -12.09 7.49
C ILE A 298 16.18 -12.80 8.84
N ILE A 299 15.62 -12.25 9.92
CA ILE A 299 15.72 -12.84 11.26
C ILE A 299 14.97 -14.17 11.33
N TYR A 300 13.75 -14.24 10.82
CA TYR A 300 12.93 -15.45 10.84
C TYR A 300 13.49 -16.53 9.91
N GLY A 301 13.91 -16.15 8.70
CA GLY A 301 14.53 -17.04 7.73
C GLY A 301 15.87 -17.60 8.19
N SER A 302 16.72 -16.76 8.79
CA SER A 302 18.01 -17.21 9.37
C SER A 302 17.81 -18.13 10.56
N TYR A 303 16.83 -17.85 11.42
CA TYR A 303 16.47 -18.76 12.52
C TYR A 303 15.99 -20.12 11.99
N GLY A 304 15.12 -20.13 10.98
CA GLY A 304 14.63 -21.36 10.36
C GLY A 304 15.75 -22.21 9.76
N LEU A 305 16.69 -21.59 9.03
CA LEU A 305 17.85 -22.26 8.45
C LEU A 305 18.82 -22.80 9.51
N GLY A 306 19.01 -22.08 10.62
CA GLY A 306 19.88 -22.51 11.72
C GLY A 306 19.26 -23.61 12.59
N ILE A 307 17.94 -23.60 12.79
CA ILE A 307 17.28 -24.54 13.69
C ILE A 307 16.89 -25.87 13.04
N LEU A 308 16.63 -25.88 11.73
CA LEU A 308 16.27 -27.11 11.01
C LEU A 308 17.33 -28.23 11.14
N PRO A 309 18.65 -27.96 10.95
CA PRO A 309 19.70 -28.96 11.18
C PRO A 309 19.67 -29.49 12.62
N TRP A 310 19.50 -28.60 13.59
CA TRP A 310 19.43 -28.95 15.00
C TRP A 310 18.21 -29.83 15.33
N MET A 311 17.04 -29.52 14.76
CA MET A 311 15.82 -30.32 14.92
C MET A 311 15.96 -31.72 14.29
N LEU A 312 16.65 -31.85 13.17
CA LEU A 312 16.91 -33.15 12.51
C LEU A 312 17.86 -34.03 13.33
N ILE A 313 18.88 -33.43 13.95
CA ILE A 313 19.86 -34.11 14.82
C ILE A 313 19.19 -34.57 16.12
N LYS A 314 18.53 -33.65 16.83
CA LYS A 314 17.88 -33.91 18.12
C LYS A 314 16.71 -34.88 17.98
N GLY A 315 16.02 -34.84 16.84
CA GLY A 315 14.83 -35.66 16.59
C GLY A 315 13.63 -35.26 17.45
N LYS A 316 12.50 -35.95 17.25
CA LYS A 316 11.36 -35.86 18.17
C LYS A 316 11.66 -36.74 19.39
N LYS A 317 11.20 -36.31 20.58
CA LYS A 317 11.28 -37.13 21.80
C LYS A 317 10.57 -38.47 21.55
N SER A 318 11.04 -39.53 22.19
CA SER A 318 10.32 -40.82 22.16
C SER A 318 8.91 -40.61 22.74
N LEU A 319 7.89 -41.26 22.17
CA LEU A 319 6.51 -41.22 22.69
C LEU A 319 6.46 -41.58 24.17
N GLU A 320 7.28 -42.55 24.61
CA GLU A 320 7.39 -42.96 26.02
C GLU A 320 8.01 -41.87 26.91
N GLN A 321 9.02 -41.15 26.42
CA GLN A 321 9.62 -40.03 27.15
C GLN A 321 8.64 -38.86 27.26
N GLU A 322 7.93 -38.55 26.17
CA GLU A 322 6.92 -37.48 26.15
C GLU A 322 5.73 -37.80 27.07
N LYS A 323 5.29 -39.06 27.11
CA LYS A 323 4.27 -39.54 28.05
C LYS A 323 4.72 -39.39 29.50
N THR A 324 5.96 -39.76 29.81
CA THR A 324 6.52 -39.65 31.18
C THR A 324 6.62 -38.20 31.62
N GLU A 325 7.06 -37.29 30.74
CA GLU A 325 7.11 -35.85 31.03
C GLU A 325 5.72 -35.26 31.28
N LEU A 326 4.73 -35.59 30.42
CA LEU A 326 3.36 -35.11 30.61
C LEU A 326 2.75 -35.61 31.93
N GLN A 327 3.07 -36.83 32.35
CA GLN A 327 2.66 -37.35 33.65
C GLN A 327 3.29 -36.55 34.80
N ASN A 328 4.59 -36.23 34.70
CA ASN A 328 5.28 -35.40 35.70
C ASN A 328 4.67 -33.99 35.77
N ASP A 329 4.41 -33.34 34.64
CA ASP A 329 3.77 -32.02 34.58
C ASP A 329 2.38 -32.04 35.21
N LEU A 330 1.60 -33.10 34.95
CA LEU A 330 0.26 -33.27 35.52
C LEU A 330 0.34 -33.45 37.04
N THR A 331 1.35 -34.18 37.54
CA THR A 331 1.59 -34.26 38.99
C THR A 331 1.97 -32.92 39.61
N GLU A 332 2.80 -32.12 38.94
CA GLU A 332 3.20 -30.80 39.41
C GLU A 332 2.00 -29.84 39.48
N ILE A 333 1.14 -29.84 38.46
CA ILE A 333 -0.09 -29.05 38.43
C ILE A 333 -1.01 -29.45 39.57
N LYS A 334 -1.21 -30.76 39.80
CA LYS A 334 -2.01 -31.27 40.92
C LYS A 334 -1.44 -30.84 42.28
N LEU A 335 -0.12 -30.83 42.43
CA LEU A 335 0.54 -30.34 43.65
C LEU A 335 0.28 -28.84 43.85
N LYS A 336 0.39 -28.02 42.80
CA LYS A 336 0.08 -26.59 42.84
C LYS A 336 -1.39 -26.32 43.21
N PHE A 337 -2.33 -27.10 42.65
CA PHE A 337 -3.74 -27.03 43.05
C PHE A 337 -3.93 -27.30 44.54
N LYS A 338 -3.37 -28.40 45.03
CA LYS A 338 -3.45 -28.77 46.45
C LYS A 338 -2.83 -27.70 47.35
N PHE A 339 -1.69 -27.13 46.97
CA PHE A 339 -1.03 -26.07 47.73
C PHE A 339 -1.93 -24.83 47.87
N ILE A 340 -2.52 -24.35 46.77
CA ILE A 340 -3.44 -23.21 46.81
C ILE A 340 -4.68 -23.56 47.63
N GLN A 341 -5.25 -24.75 47.44
CA GLN A 341 -6.41 -25.19 48.21
C GLN A 341 -6.10 -25.27 49.72
N GLN A 342 -4.91 -25.72 50.10
CA GLN A 342 -4.47 -25.80 51.49
C GLN A 342 -4.17 -24.43 52.11
N LYS A 343 -3.65 -23.49 51.32
CA LYS A 343 -3.44 -22.08 51.73
C LYS A 343 -4.75 -21.42 52.19
N TYR A 344 -5.87 -21.74 51.53
CA TYR A 344 -7.20 -21.20 51.82
C TYR A 344 -8.10 -22.14 52.63
N SER A 345 -7.69 -23.37 52.94
CA SER A 345 -8.47 -24.26 53.82
C SER A 345 -8.28 -23.94 55.31
N LYS A 346 -7.12 -23.41 55.68
CA LYS A 346 -6.79 -23.02 57.07
C LYS A 346 -7.25 -21.60 57.44
N SER A 347 -7.54 -20.78 56.45
CA SER A 347 -8.01 -19.40 56.61
C SER A 347 -9.38 -19.31 55.96
N HIS A 348 -10.46 -19.04 56.71
CA HIS A 348 -11.82 -18.84 56.17
C HIS A 348 -11.96 -17.59 55.27
N THR A 349 -10.87 -17.15 54.64
CA THR A 349 -10.80 -15.98 53.76
C THR A 349 -11.14 -16.37 52.31
N LYS A 350 -11.85 -15.49 51.61
CA LYS A 350 -12.11 -15.65 50.17
C LYS A 350 -10.79 -15.66 49.40
N ILE A 351 -10.69 -16.55 48.41
CA ILE A 351 -9.53 -16.69 47.53
C ILE A 351 -9.23 -15.34 46.86
N SER A 352 -7.96 -14.91 46.91
CA SER A 352 -7.51 -13.68 46.25
C SER A 352 -7.80 -13.70 44.74
N LYS A 353 -8.16 -12.54 44.17
CA LYS A 353 -8.37 -12.39 42.71
C LYS A 353 -7.15 -12.82 41.89
N SER A 354 -5.93 -12.70 42.44
CA SER A 354 -4.70 -13.19 41.78
C SER A 354 -4.65 -14.73 41.76
N ASP A 355 -4.92 -15.36 42.91
CA ASP A 355 -4.90 -16.82 43.04
C ASP A 355 -6.06 -17.48 42.27
N GLN A 356 -7.20 -16.79 42.12
CA GLN A 356 -8.28 -17.20 41.21
C GLN A 356 -7.84 -17.25 39.75
N LYS A 357 -7.10 -16.23 39.28
CA LYS A 357 -6.53 -16.24 37.92
C LYS A 357 -5.52 -17.37 37.73
N ILE A 358 -4.66 -17.60 38.73
CA ILE A 358 -3.69 -18.70 38.70
C ILE A 358 -4.40 -20.06 38.65
N LEU A 359 -5.44 -20.27 39.46
CA LEU A 359 -6.25 -21.49 39.42
C LEU A 359 -6.91 -21.69 38.05
N ALA A 360 -7.46 -20.63 37.45
CA ALA A 360 -8.03 -20.69 36.11
C ALA A 360 -6.98 -21.10 35.05
N GLN A 361 -5.78 -20.50 35.10
CA GLN A 361 -4.67 -20.86 34.22
C GLN A 361 -4.20 -22.30 34.42
N LEU A 362 -4.09 -22.77 35.66
CA LEU A 362 -3.71 -24.15 35.98
C LEU A 362 -4.77 -25.15 35.50
N ARG A 363 -6.08 -24.83 35.60
CA ARG A 363 -7.15 -25.67 35.04
C ARG A 363 -7.05 -25.75 33.51
N LYS A 364 -6.81 -24.63 32.84
CA LYS A 364 -6.60 -24.60 31.38
C LYS A 364 -5.42 -25.48 30.99
N LYS A 365 -4.27 -25.35 31.68
CA LYS A 365 -3.08 -26.20 31.45
C LYS A 365 -3.35 -27.69 31.68
N GLU A 366 -4.07 -28.05 32.73
CA GLU A 366 -4.44 -29.45 33.02
C GLU A 366 -5.27 -30.05 31.89
N ARG A 367 -6.27 -29.32 31.38
CA ARG A 367 -7.10 -29.76 30.24
C ARG A 367 -6.25 -30.01 28.99
N ILE A 368 -5.38 -29.07 28.64
CA ILE A 368 -4.49 -29.16 27.46
C ILE A 368 -3.59 -30.39 27.56
N ILE A 369 -2.93 -30.57 28.70
CA ILE A 369 -2.02 -31.70 28.94
C ILE A 369 -2.77 -33.03 28.89
N THR A 370 -3.98 -33.09 29.47
CA THR A 370 -4.81 -34.32 29.47
C THR A 370 -5.27 -34.68 28.06
N ALA A 371 -5.68 -33.69 27.26
CA ALA A 371 -6.04 -33.89 25.85
C ALA A 371 -4.84 -34.35 25.02
N LYS A 372 -3.67 -33.75 25.23
CA LYS A 372 -2.42 -34.15 24.57
C LYS A 372 -2.02 -35.59 24.93
N ASN A 373 -2.13 -35.96 26.20
CA ASN A 373 -1.85 -37.31 26.69
C ASN A 373 -2.76 -38.35 26.02
N SER A 374 -4.06 -38.03 25.87
CA SER A 374 -5.03 -38.91 25.21
C SER A 374 -4.69 -39.15 23.74
N ARG A 375 -4.30 -38.09 23.01
CA ARG A 375 -3.85 -38.22 21.60
C ARG A 375 -2.59 -39.06 21.46
N ILE A 376 -1.63 -38.94 22.37
CA ILE A 376 -0.40 -39.73 22.34
C ILE A 376 -0.70 -41.21 22.52
N VAL A 377 -1.62 -41.56 23.43
CA VAL A 377 -2.07 -42.94 23.64
C VAL A 377 -2.75 -43.48 22.37
N GLU A 378 -3.64 -42.71 21.74
CA GLU A 378 -4.30 -43.11 20.48
C GLU A 378 -3.31 -43.31 19.33
N ILE A 379 -2.30 -42.44 19.21
CA ILE A 379 -1.22 -42.61 18.23
C ILE A 379 -0.44 -43.89 18.52
N GLN A 380 -0.15 -44.18 19.78
CA GLN A 380 0.59 -45.38 20.16
C GLN A 380 -0.16 -46.66 19.82
N ASP A 381 -1.49 -46.68 20.02
CA ASP A 381 -2.34 -47.82 19.68
C ASP A 381 -2.51 -48.01 18.17
N ASN A 382 -2.58 -46.91 17.40
CA ASN A 382 -2.73 -46.95 15.94
C ASN A 382 -1.42 -47.22 15.18
N THR A 383 -0.25 -47.04 15.81
CA THR A 383 1.04 -47.18 15.11
C THR A 383 1.56 -48.61 15.18
N SER A 384 1.51 -49.34 14.05
CA SER A 384 2.05 -50.70 13.97
C SER A 384 3.54 -50.79 14.35
N GLU A 385 3.95 -51.91 14.96
CA GLU A 385 5.34 -52.16 15.34
C GLU A 385 6.32 -52.06 14.15
N LEU A 386 5.87 -52.40 12.95
CA LEU A 386 6.66 -52.31 11.71
C LEU A 386 7.03 -50.87 11.38
N VAL A 387 6.08 -49.94 11.50
CA VAL A 387 6.32 -48.51 11.27
C VAL A 387 7.30 -47.95 12.30
N GLN A 388 7.17 -48.35 13.58
CA GLN A 388 8.10 -47.93 14.62
C GLN A 388 9.53 -48.46 14.39
N LYS A 389 9.68 -49.71 13.93
CA LYS A 389 10.98 -50.30 13.56
C LYS A 389 11.59 -49.60 12.33
N LEU A 390 10.80 -49.33 11.30
CA LEU A 390 11.26 -48.58 10.11
C LEU A 390 11.73 -47.17 10.46
N VAL A 391 10.99 -46.43 11.28
CA VAL A 391 11.39 -45.07 11.72
C VAL A 391 12.73 -45.10 12.48
N LYS A 392 12.96 -46.13 13.32
CA LYS A 392 14.26 -46.32 13.99
C LYS A 392 15.39 -46.58 13.00
N ILE A 393 15.16 -47.35 11.94
CA ILE A 393 16.15 -47.61 10.87
C ILE A 393 16.51 -46.33 10.09
N PHE A 394 15.54 -45.44 9.83
CA PHE A 394 15.77 -44.18 9.10
C PHE A 394 16.31 -43.04 9.99
N THR A 395 16.35 -43.23 11.31
CA THR A 395 16.87 -42.24 12.27
C THR A 395 18.34 -41.83 12.01
N PRO A 396 19.30 -42.75 11.78
CA PRO A 396 20.69 -42.37 11.47
C PRO A 396 20.81 -41.57 10.17
N PHE A 397 20.02 -41.90 9.14
CA PHE A 397 19.99 -41.13 7.88
C PHE A 397 19.52 -39.69 8.12
N ARG A 398 18.48 -39.50 8.93
CA ARG A 398 18.00 -38.16 9.32
C ARG A 398 19.08 -37.36 10.04
N GLN A 399 19.79 -37.98 10.98
CA GLN A 399 20.87 -37.32 11.72
C GLN A 399 22.05 -36.96 10.82
N MET A 400 22.42 -37.84 9.89
CA MET A 400 23.48 -37.58 8.91
C MET A 400 23.15 -36.38 8.02
N ILE A 401 21.91 -36.29 7.52
CA ILE A 401 21.41 -35.12 6.78
C ILE A 401 21.49 -33.86 7.64
N GLY A 402 21.06 -33.94 8.91
CA GLY A 402 21.14 -32.83 9.87
C GLY A 402 22.57 -32.34 10.10
N ILE A 403 23.54 -33.25 10.31
CA ILE A 403 24.96 -32.91 10.46
C ILE A 403 25.52 -32.25 9.20
N GLY A 404 25.18 -32.79 8.01
CA GLY A 404 25.60 -32.21 6.74
C GLY A 404 25.09 -30.78 6.54
N LEU A 405 23.80 -30.55 6.83
CA LEU A 405 23.18 -29.21 6.75
C LEU A 405 23.76 -28.24 7.79
N LEU A 406 24.09 -28.73 9.00
CA LEU A 406 24.74 -27.93 10.03
C LEU A 406 26.15 -27.49 9.57
N GLY A 407 26.93 -28.42 9.01
CA GLY A 407 28.24 -28.12 8.44
C GLY A 407 28.16 -27.09 7.32
N LEU A 408 27.19 -27.22 6.41
CA LEU A 408 26.93 -26.26 5.36
C LEU A 408 26.56 -24.87 5.93
N SER A 409 25.69 -24.82 6.94
CA SER A 409 25.30 -23.55 7.59
C SER A 409 26.50 -22.86 8.25
N ILE A 410 27.38 -23.60 8.91
CA ILE A 410 28.61 -23.08 9.53
C ILE A 410 29.57 -22.56 8.46
N LEU A 411 29.71 -23.28 7.34
CA LEU A 411 30.55 -22.88 6.22
C LEU A 411 30.06 -21.56 5.57
N ILE A 412 28.75 -21.43 5.36
CA ILE A 412 28.14 -20.18 4.85
C ILE A 412 28.34 -19.03 5.84
N PHE A 413 28.12 -19.27 7.14
CA PHE A 413 28.33 -18.26 8.16
C PHE A 413 29.78 -17.76 8.17
N TRP A 414 30.75 -18.67 8.19
CA TRP A 414 32.17 -18.33 8.16
C TRP A 414 32.56 -17.59 6.89
N SER A 415 32.04 -18.00 5.73
CA SER A 415 32.24 -17.33 4.46
C SER A 415 31.75 -15.87 4.48
N LEU A 416 30.53 -15.64 4.96
CA LEU A 416 29.96 -14.30 5.08
C LEU A 416 30.71 -13.45 6.11
N LEU A 417 31.14 -14.04 7.22
CA LEU A 417 31.94 -13.37 8.24
C LEU A 417 33.30 -12.93 7.66
N LEU A 418 33.98 -13.82 6.95
CA LEU A 418 35.27 -13.52 6.30
C LEU A 418 35.13 -12.43 5.24
N THR A 419 34.10 -12.50 4.39
CA THR A 419 33.85 -11.42 3.41
C THR A 419 33.51 -10.09 4.09
N SER A 420 32.77 -10.11 5.19
CA SER A 420 32.43 -8.88 5.93
C SER A 420 33.66 -8.30 6.62
N ALA A 421 34.52 -9.15 7.20
CA ALA A 421 35.78 -8.76 7.80
C ALA A 421 36.75 -8.20 6.75
N ASP A 422 36.85 -8.82 5.57
CA ASP A 422 37.67 -8.35 4.45
C ASP A 422 37.21 -6.97 3.97
N ARG A 423 35.90 -6.80 3.77
CA ARG A 423 35.31 -5.49 3.42
C ARG A 423 35.57 -4.43 4.47
N PHE A 424 35.47 -4.78 5.74
CA PHE A 424 35.68 -3.84 6.83
C PHE A 424 37.15 -3.42 6.96
N MET A 425 38.08 -4.37 6.87
CA MET A 425 39.50 -4.13 7.12
C MET A 425 40.24 -3.57 5.89
N ASN A 426 39.85 -3.98 4.68
CA ASN A 426 40.61 -3.73 3.45
C ASN A 426 39.90 -2.81 2.45
N SER A 427 38.79 -2.16 2.82
CA SER A 427 38.15 -1.18 1.94
C SER A 427 38.97 0.11 1.84
N GLU A 428 39.19 0.58 0.61
CA GLU A 428 39.93 1.82 0.31
C GLU A 428 39.20 3.09 0.79
N CYS A 429 37.87 3.06 0.88
CA CYS A 429 37.03 4.24 1.08
C CYS A 429 35.99 4.07 2.22
N GLY A 430 36.01 2.94 2.94
CA GLY A 430 35.21 2.73 4.15
C GLY A 430 33.71 3.08 3.98
N LEU A 431 33.20 3.93 4.88
CA LEU A 431 31.78 4.34 4.91
C LEU A 431 31.36 5.17 3.69
N THR A 432 32.26 5.91 3.05
CA THR A 432 31.87 6.83 1.96
C THR A 432 31.54 6.10 0.66
N CYS A 433 32.00 4.87 0.49
CA CYS A 433 31.71 4.03 -0.68
C CYS A 433 30.98 2.72 -0.34
N GLY A 434 30.59 2.51 0.92
CA GLY A 434 29.91 1.28 1.34
C GLY A 434 30.83 0.05 1.38
N TYR A 435 32.10 0.22 1.74
CA TYR A 435 33.06 -0.86 1.92
C TYR A 435 33.31 -1.71 0.66
N ILE A 436 33.43 -1.06 -0.50
CA ILE A 436 33.82 -1.73 -1.74
C ILE A 436 35.31 -2.07 -1.68
N VAL A 437 35.66 -3.28 -2.11
CA VAL A 437 37.03 -3.81 -2.15
C VAL A 437 37.40 -4.13 -3.59
N GLY A 438 38.52 -3.58 -4.07
CA GLY A 438 39.03 -3.79 -5.43
C GLY A 438 39.72 -5.15 -5.64
N GLN A 439 40.35 -5.71 -4.61
CA GLN A 439 41.00 -7.03 -4.64
C GLN A 439 40.77 -7.78 -3.31
N LYS A 440 40.38 -9.05 -3.39
CA LYS A 440 40.12 -9.90 -2.21
C LYS A 440 41.44 -10.29 -1.55
N ASN A 441 41.65 -9.90 -0.29
CA ASN A 441 42.88 -10.22 0.44
C ASN A 441 42.71 -11.41 1.39
N LEU A 442 41.49 -11.68 1.86
CA LEU A 442 41.17 -12.83 2.70
C LEU A 442 40.63 -14.00 1.86
N PHE A 443 41.14 -15.20 2.15
CA PHE A 443 40.65 -16.42 1.52
C PHE A 443 39.22 -16.74 2.00
N ASN A 444 38.27 -16.81 1.06
CA ASN A 444 36.91 -17.27 1.31
C ASN A 444 36.68 -18.62 0.58
N PRO A 445 36.39 -19.70 1.33
CA PRO A 445 36.28 -21.04 0.76
C PRO A 445 35.11 -21.20 -0.23
N ILE A 446 33.98 -20.52 0.00
CA ILE A 446 32.81 -20.59 -0.90
C ILE A 446 33.08 -19.82 -2.18
N ASP A 447 33.63 -18.62 -2.06
CA ASP A 447 33.96 -17.78 -3.23
C ASP A 447 35.00 -18.48 -4.11
N SER A 448 36.01 -19.11 -3.50
CA SER A 448 37.00 -19.90 -4.22
C SER A 448 36.34 -21.08 -4.96
N PHE A 449 35.44 -21.82 -4.31
CA PHE A 449 34.74 -22.93 -4.94
C PHE A 449 33.80 -22.50 -6.09
N LEU A 450 33.07 -21.39 -5.92
CA LEU A 450 32.14 -20.89 -6.94
C LEU A 450 32.84 -20.25 -8.13
N VAL A 451 33.93 -19.50 -7.90
CA VAL A 451 34.70 -18.85 -8.97
C VAL A 451 35.53 -19.86 -9.78
N TYR A 452 36.06 -20.90 -9.13
CA TYR A 452 36.86 -21.94 -9.80
C TYR A 452 36.04 -22.82 -10.76
N ARG A 453 34.70 -22.73 -10.73
CA ARG A 453 33.81 -23.53 -11.60
C ARG A 453 33.32 -22.78 -12.85
N PHE A 454 33.66 -21.50 -12.99
CA PHE A 454 33.29 -20.64 -14.13
C PHE A 454 34.50 -20.18 -14.98
N HIS A 455 35.68 -20.74 -14.72
CA HIS A 455 36.82 -20.79 -15.62
C HIS A 455 37.02 -22.23 -16.08
#